data_AF-A0A3C0EX49-F1
#
_entry.id   AF-A0A3C0EX49-F1
#
_cell.length_a   1.000
_cell.length_b   1.000
_cell.length_c   1.000
_cell.angle_alpha   90.00
_cell.angle_beta   90.00
_cell.angle_gamma   90.00
#
_symmetry.space_group_name_H-M   'P 1'
#
loop_
_entity.id
_entity.type
_entity.pdbx_description
1 polymer ?
#
loop_
_entity_poly.entity_id
_entity_poly.type
_entity_poly.pdbx_seq_one_letter_code
_entity_poly.pdbx_strand_id
1 'polypeptide(L)'
;GSDFYVTTDVGQHQMWAAQFLHFDKPNRWMTSGGLGTMGYGVPAALGVQVAHPESTVVCVTSEGSLMMNIQEMDTIAKYQLPVKIFNLNNKVLGMIRQWQELFHDNHESECDLSGGPDFIGLAEAFGFKAIQVTDPDEVCSGIEKMLTTKGPVFLNIEVDRNENVFPMIPAGAPHNEIVLGPNQNLKTVDDKSNVMA
;
A
#
# COMPACT_ATOMS: atom_id res chain seq x y z
N GLY A 1 -16.99 -10.00 1.33
CA GLY A 1 -17.79 -10.64 0.27
C GLY A 1 -17.18 -10.53 -1.13
N SER A 2 -15.95 -10.05 -1.30
CA SER A 2 -15.31 -9.88 -2.60
C SER A 2 -14.12 -10.84 -2.71
N ASP A 3 -14.01 -11.56 -3.84
CA ASP A 3 -12.91 -12.50 -4.12
C ASP A 3 -11.82 -11.79 -4.93
N PHE A 4 -10.87 -11.18 -4.22
CA PHE A 4 -9.77 -10.42 -4.82
C PHE A 4 -8.44 -10.82 -4.18
N TYR A 5 -7.37 -10.76 -4.96
CA TYR A 5 -6.01 -10.98 -4.50
C TYR A 5 -5.32 -9.64 -4.32
N VAL A 6 -4.57 -9.50 -3.24
CA VAL A 6 -3.79 -8.29 -2.95
C VAL A 6 -2.32 -8.67 -2.90
N THR A 7 -1.53 -7.94 -3.67
CA THR A 7 -0.09 -7.84 -3.42
C THR A 7 0.21 -6.49 -2.81
N THR A 8 1.29 -6.41 -2.05
CA THR A 8 1.81 -5.11 -1.62
C THR A 8 3.30 -5.01 -1.81
N ASP A 9 3.75 -3.78 -1.95
CA ASP A 9 5.12 -3.43 -1.64
C ASP A 9 5.31 -3.28 -0.12
N VAL A 10 6.37 -2.58 0.30
CA VAL A 10 6.82 -2.48 1.69
C VAL A 10 6.87 -1.02 2.12
N GLY A 11 6.29 -0.72 3.28
CA GLY A 11 6.21 0.62 3.84
C GLY A 11 4.91 0.86 4.60
N GLN A 12 4.50 2.12 4.75
CA GLN A 12 3.25 2.45 5.46
C GLN A 12 2.02 1.91 4.73
N HIS A 13 2.00 1.98 3.40
CA HIS A 13 0.93 1.44 2.55
C HIS A 13 0.70 -0.07 2.78
N GLN A 14 1.77 -0.83 3.03
CA GLN A 14 1.68 -2.26 3.38
C GLN A 14 0.92 -2.46 4.69
N MET A 15 1.22 -1.64 5.70
CA MET A 15 0.58 -1.73 7.01
C MET A 15 -0.89 -1.31 6.94
N TRP A 16 -1.19 -0.19 6.27
CA TRP A 16 -2.58 0.25 6.07
C TRP A 16 -3.39 -0.77 5.28
N ALA A 17 -2.82 -1.35 4.21
CA ALA A 17 -3.49 -2.42 3.48
C ALA A 17 -3.78 -3.62 4.40
N ALA A 18 -2.85 -4.02 5.26
CA ALA A 18 -3.06 -5.10 6.22
C ALA A 18 -4.09 -4.76 7.32
N GLN A 19 -4.18 -3.50 7.74
CA GLN A 19 -5.10 -3.05 8.79
C GLN A 19 -6.54 -2.89 8.28
N PHE A 20 -6.72 -2.39 7.06
CA PHE A 20 -8.03 -1.99 6.55
C PHE A 20 -8.66 -3.02 5.59
N LEU A 21 -7.87 -3.88 4.95
CA LEU A 21 -8.40 -4.93 4.06
C LEU A 21 -8.71 -6.20 4.84
N HIS A 22 -9.86 -6.80 4.52
CA HIS A 22 -10.33 -8.05 5.13
C HIS A 22 -10.51 -9.10 4.04
N PHE A 23 -10.11 -10.34 4.35
CA PHE A 23 -10.14 -11.45 3.41
C PHE A 23 -11.00 -12.59 3.95
N ASP A 24 -11.95 -13.05 3.13
CA ASP A 24 -12.86 -14.15 3.49
C ASP A 24 -12.24 -15.54 3.19
N LYS A 25 -11.08 -15.58 2.51
CA LYS A 25 -10.42 -16.81 2.04
C LYS A 25 -8.91 -16.75 2.31
N PRO A 26 -8.25 -17.91 2.53
CA PRO A 26 -6.79 -17.97 2.62
C PRO A 26 -6.13 -17.62 1.27
N ASN A 27 -4.83 -17.34 1.31
CA ASN A 27 -4.00 -17.06 0.12
C ASN A 27 -4.54 -15.90 -0.72
N ARG A 28 -5.04 -14.84 -0.07
CA ARG A 28 -5.49 -13.60 -0.72
C ARG A 28 -4.53 -12.43 -0.52
N TRP A 29 -3.51 -12.62 0.30
CA TRP A 29 -2.55 -11.61 0.71
C TRP A 29 -1.12 -12.08 0.41
N MET A 30 -0.45 -11.40 -0.52
CA MET A 30 0.92 -11.69 -0.93
C MET A 30 1.79 -10.47 -0.65
N THR A 31 2.58 -10.52 0.40
CA THR A 31 3.45 -9.41 0.81
C THR A 31 4.83 -9.92 1.21
N SER A 32 5.87 -9.11 1.03
CA SER A 32 7.21 -9.41 1.54
C SER A 32 7.29 -9.03 3.01
N GLY A 33 7.02 -9.99 3.90
CA GLY A 33 7.05 -9.78 5.35
C GLY A 33 8.45 -9.95 5.95
N GLY A 34 9.05 -11.14 5.81
CA GLY A 34 10.29 -11.49 6.51
C GLY A 34 11.51 -10.66 6.10
N LEU A 35 11.73 -10.47 4.78
CA LEU A 35 12.84 -9.66 4.26
C LEU A 35 12.46 -8.19 4.06
N GLY A 36 11.17 -7.87 3.86
CA GLY A 36 10.73 -6.50 3.63
C GLY A 36 11.26 -5.91 2.30
N THR A 37 11.14 -6.66 1.20
CA THR A 37 11.66 -6.26 -0.12
C THR A 37 10.74 -5.23 -0.82
N MET A 38 11.20 -3.99 -0.93
CA MET A 38 10.58 -2.98 -1.81
C MET A 38 10.72 -3.40 -3.30
N GLY A 39 9.70 -3.13 -4.11
CA GLY A 39 9.62 -3.55 -5.51
C GLY A 39 9.06 -4.97 -5.70
N TYR A 40 8.57 -5.61 -4.65
CA TYR A 40 7.94 -6.93 -4.70
C TYR A 40 6.53 -6.88 -5.30
N GLY A 41 5.78 -5.81 -5.05
CA GLY A 41 4.33 -5.74 -5.28
C GLY A 41 3.92 -5.97 -6.74
N VAL A 42 4.54 -5.24 -7.67
CA VAL A 42 4.23 -5.29 -9.11
C VAL A 42 4.55 -6.67 -9.73
N PRO A 43 5.78 -7.23 -9.62
CA PRO A 43 6.06 -8.56 -10.16
C PRO A 43 5.26 -9.66 -9.48
N ALA A 44 4.95 -9.54 -8.19
CA ALA A 44 4.05 -10.47 -7.51
C ALA A 44 2.63 -10.39 -8.10
N ALA A 45 2.11 -9.20 -8.38
CA ALA A 45 0.77 -9.02 -8.95
C ALA A 45 0.66 -9.63 -10.35
N LEU A 46 1.70 -9.47 -11.16
CA LEU A 46 1.84 -10.14 -12.45
C LEU A 46 1.70 -11.66 -12.28
N GLY A 47 2.51 -12.26 -11.41
CA GLY A 47 2.49 -13.71 -11.18
C GLY A 47 1.14 -14.22 -10.67
N VAL A 48 0.52 -13.49 -9.75
CA VAL A 48 -0.82 -13.81 -9.21
C VAL A 48 -1.88 -13.71 -10.30
N GLN A 49 -1.86 -12.69 -11.14
CA GLN A 49 -2.83 -12.52 -12.22
C GLN A 49 -2.69 -13.62 -13.28
N VAL A 50 -1.47 -14.09 -13.55
CA VAL A 50 -1.24 -15.27 -14.41
C VAL A 50 -1.80 -16.55 -13.78
N ALA A 51 -1.63 -16.74 -12.46
CA ALA A 51 -2.18 -17.90 -11.75
C ALA A 51 -3.71 -17.86 -11.60
N HIS A 52 -4.29 -16.66 -11.58
CA HIS A 52 -5.73 -16.42 -11.39
C HIS A 52 -6.30 -15.46 -12.45
N PRO A 53 -6.42 -15.89 -13.73
CA PRO A 53 -6.76 -15.00 -14.85
C PRO A 53 -8.08 -14.25 -14.71
N GLU A 54 -9.08 -14.88 -14.09
CA GLU A 54 -10.45 -14.33 -13.94
C GLU A 54 -10.65 -13.55 -12.63
N SER A 55 -9.63 -13.49 -11.76
CA SER A 55 -9.74 -12.82 -10.46
C SER A 55 -9.24 -11.39 -10.53
N THR A 56 -9.82 -10.52 -9.70
CA THR A 56 -9.29 -9.17 -9.50
C THR A 56 -7.99 -9.24 -8.70
N VAL A 57 -6.91 -8.70 -9.25
CA VAL A 57 -5.60 -8.58 -8.58
C VAL A 57 -5.27 -7.11 -8.39
N VAL A 58 -5.06 -6.70 -7.14
CA VAL A 58 -4.71 -5.33 -6.77
C VAL A 58 -3.31 -5.31 -6.16
N CYS A 59 -2.42 -4.50 -6.71
CA CYS A 59 -1.12 -4.18 -6.11
C CYS A 59 -1.24 -2.87 -5.33
N VAL A 60 -1.12 -2.91 -4.01
CA VAL A 60 -1.04 -1.69 -3.17
C VAL A 60 0.42 -1.31 -2.99
N THR A 61 0.82 -0.16 -3.52
CA THR A 61 2.21 0.30 -3.53
C THR A 61 2.32 1.79 -3.18
N SER A 62 3.54 2.30 -3.12
CA SER A 62 3.85 3.73 -3.09
C SER A 62 4.95 4.05 -4.09
N GLU A 63 5.12 5.33 -4.41
CA GLU A 63 6.03 5.80 -5.44
C GLU A 63 7.48 5.34 -5.24
N GLY A 64 7.96 5.31 -3.99
CA GLY A 64 9.30 4.83 -3.67
C GLY A 64 9.50 3.34 -3.92
N SER A 65 8.48 2.51 -3.65
CA SER A 65 8.58 1.07 -3.91
C SER A 65 8.32 0.72 -5.36
N LEU A 66 7.35 1.39 -5.99
CA LEU A 66 7.01 1.21 -7.40
C LEU A 66 8.24 1.39 -8.29
N MET A 67 9.03 2.44 -8.04
CA MET A 67 10.23 2.77 -8.83
C MET A 67 11.31 1.69 -8.80
N MET A 68 11.30 0.78 -7.83
CA MET A 68 12.29 -0.32 -7.75
C MET A 68 12.14 -1.31 -8.91
N ASN A 69 10.90 -1.58 -9.35
CA ASN A 69 10.59 -2.56 -10.40
C ASN A 69 9.48 -2.07 -11.37
N ILE A 70 9.43 -0.76 -11.62
CA ILE A 70 8.38 -0.15 -12.46
C ILE A 70 8.39 -0.71 -13.90
N GLN A 71 9.54 -1.19 -14.39
CA GLN A 71 9.67 -1.80 -15.71
C GLN A 71 8.76 -3.01 -15.93
N GLU A 72 8.30 -3.69 -14.87
CA GLU A 72 7.36 -4.82 -14.99
C GLU A 72 5.95 -4.39 -15.43
N MET A 73 5.65 -3.09 -15.39
CA MET A 73 4.47 -2.55 -16.05
C MET A 73 4.51 -2.84 -17.56
N ASP A 74 5.67 -2.77 -18.22
CA ASP A 74 5.80 -3.17 -19.64
C ASP A 74 5.37 -4.63 -19.85
N THR A 75 5.82 -5.53 -18.97
CA THR A 75 5.45 -6.95 -19.02
C THR A 75 3.93 -7.12 -18.85
N ILE A 76 3.32 -6.48 -17.86
CA ILE A 76 1.87 -6.53 -17.62
C ILE A 76 1.08 -6.05 -18.84
N ALA A 77 1.49 -4.93 -19.43
CA ALA A 77 0.82 -4.35 -20.59
C ALA A 77 1.01 -5.21 -21.85
N LYS A 78 2.20 -5.75 -22.09
CA LYS A 78 2.48 -6.66 -23.20
C LYS A 78 1.56 -7.88 -23.20
N TYR A 79 1.29 -8.45 -22.02
CA TYR A 79 0.39 -9.59 -21.87
C TYR A 79 -1.07 -9.20 -21.60
N GLN A 80 -1.38 -7.89 -21.58
CA GLN A 80 -2.72 -7.35 -21.32
C GLN A 80 -3.34 -7.90 -20.02
N LEU A 81 -2.52 -8.14 -19.00
CA LEU A 81 -2.98 -8.68 -17.73
C LEU A 81 -3.78 -7.60 -16.98
N PRO A 82 -4.99 -7.90 -16.47
CA PRO A 82 -5.88 -6.89 -15.89
C PRO A 82 -5.52 -6.47 -14.45
N VAL A 83 -4.22 -6.36 -14.16
CA VAL A 83 -3.69 -5.94 -12.85
C VAL A 83 -4.10 -4.51 -12.54
N LYS A 84 -4.52 -4.27 -11.29
CA LYS A 84 -4.86 -2.95 -10.76
C LYS A 84 -3.75 -2.46 -9.85
N ILE A 85 -3.00 -1.45 -10.27
CA ILE A 85 -1.99 -0.83 -9.42
C ILE A 85 -2.64 0.34 -8.68
N PHE A 86 -2.69 0.24 -7.37
CA PHE A 86 -3.18 1.24 -6.44
C PHE A 86 -1.98 1.89 -5.74
N ASN A 87 -1.57 3.07 -6.23
CA ASN A 87 -0.40 3.77 -5.76
C ASN A 87 -0.78 4.88 -4.76
N LEU A 88 -0.34 4.75 -3.52
CA LEU A 88 -0.43 5.79 -2.50
C LEU A 88 0.80 6.67 -2.59
N ASN A 89 0.64 7.86 -3.18
CA ASN A 89 1.71 8.80 -3.47
C ASN A 89 1.80 9.86 -2.36
N ASN A 90 2.72 9.65 -1.42
CA ASN A 90 2.97 10.57 -0.30
C ASN A 90 4.28 11.38 -0.48
N LYS A 91 4.98 11.17 -1.59
CA LYS A 91 6.23 11.85 -1.98
C LYS A 91 7.36 11.66 -0.95
N VAL A 92 7.39 10.53 -0.25
CA VAL A 92 8.37 10.22 0.80
C VAL A 92 8.49 8.70 1.04
N LEU A 93 9.66 8.24 1.49
CA LEU A 93 9.79 6.92 2.11
C LEU A 93 9.10 6.92 3.49
N GLY A 94 7.77 6.84 3.49
CA GLY A 94 6.94 7.13 4.67
C GLY A 94 7.29 6.35 5.94
N MET A 95 7.65 5.06 5.82
CA MET A 95 8.05 4.28 6.98
C MET A 95 9.38 4.79 7.57
N ILE A 96 10.32 5.21 6.72
CA ILE A 96 11.58 5.80 7.18
C ILE A 96 11.32 7.16 7.82
N ARG A 97 10.50 8.01 7.19
CA ARG A 97 10.12 9.33 7.72
C ARG A 97 9.44 9.21 9.07
N GLN A 98 8.49 8.29 9.25
CA GLN A 98 7.85 8.04 10.55
C GLN A 98 8.86 7.72 11.65
N TRP A 99 9.87 6.89 11.37
CA TRP A 99 10.91 6.58 12.36
C TRP A 99 11.83 7.78 12.64
N GLN A 100 12.17 8.56 11.62
CA GLN A 100 12.95 9.79 11.77
C GLN A 100 12.18 10.83 12.61
N GLU A 101 10.88 10.97 12.39
CA GLU A 101 9.99 11.82 13.18
C GLU A 101 9.95 11.39 14.65
N LEU A 102 9.73 10.10 14.92
CA LEU A 102 9.49 9.61 16.28
C LEU A 102 10.76 9.46 17.12
N PHE A 103 11.91 9.16 16.50
CA PHE A 103 13.12 8.75 17.23
C PHE A 103 14.38 9.55 16.88
N HIS A 104 14.32 10.48 15.92
CA HIS A 104 15.47 11.23 15.46
C HIS A 104 15.16 12.74 15.28
N ASP A 105 14.38 13.30 16.21
CA ASP A 105 14.04 14.73 16.26
C ASP A 105 13.44 15.28 14.95
N ASN A 106 12.78 14.42 14.18
CA ASN A 106 12.27 14.74 12.84
C ASN A 106 13.33 15.26 11.86
N HIS A 107 14.57 14.78 12.00
CA HIS A 107 15.64 15.04 11.04
C HIS A 107 15.50 14.13 9.83
N GLU A 108 14.73 14.60 8.83
CA GLU A 108 14.54 13.89 7.57
C GLU A 108 15.86 13.75 6.81
N SER A 109 16.28 12.51 6.54
CA SER A 109 17.53 12.20 5.83
C SER A 109 17.27 11.18 4.72
N GLU A 110 17.47 11.63 3.48
CA GLU A 110 17.39 10.82 2.25
C GLU A 110 16.07 10.02 2.09
N CYS A 111 14.97 10.57 2.59
CA CYS A 111 13.64 9.98 2.46
C CYS A 111 12.68 10.78 1.57
N ASP A 112 13.02 12.02 1.18
CA ASP A 112 12.18 12.87 0.35
C ASP A 112 12.15 12.40 -1.12
N LEU A 113 10.95 12.24 -1.68
CA LEU A 113 10.71 11.84 -3.06
C LEU A 113 9.93 12.91 -3.86
N SER A 114 9.85 14.15 -3.35
CA SER A 114 9.10 15.26 -3.95
C SER A 114 9.48 15.59 -5.41
N GLY A 115 10.70 15.25 -5.82
CA GLY A 115 11.20 15.41 -7.20
C GLY A 115 10.94 14.23 -8.14
N GLY A 116 10.02 13.32 -7.80
CA GLY A 116 9.71 12.12 -8.59
C GLY A 116 9.15 12.40 -10.00
N PRO A 117 9.09 11.38 -10.87
CA PRO A 117 8.61 11.53 -12.24
C PRO A 117 7.09 11.73 -12.32
N ASP A 118 6.60 12.09 -13.50
CA ASP A 118 5.17 12.03 -13.82
C ASP A 118 4.71 10.57 -13.94
N PHE A 119 4.14 10.05 -12.85
CA PHE A 119 3.65 8.67 -12.79
C PHE A 119 2.46 8.40 -13.72
N ILE A 120 1.64 9.41 -14.02
CA ILE A 120 0.53 9.27 -14.96
C ILE A 120 1.10 9.08 -16.36
N GLY A 121 1.98 9.98 -16.79
CA GLY A 121 2.67 9.87 -18.08
C GLY A 121 3.46 8.57 -18.24
N LEU A 122 4.16 8.12 -17.18
CA LEU A 122 4.87 6.83 -17.19
C LEU A 122 3.91 5.65 -17.35
N ALA A 123 2.81 5.61 -16.60
CA ALA A 123 1.83 4.54 -16.70
C ALA A 123 1.19 4.47 -18.09
N GLU A 124 0.83 5.62 -18.66
CA GLU A 124 0.31 5.70 -20.03
C GLU A 124 1.35 5.24 -21.06
N ALA A 125 2.63 5.60 -20.88
CA ALA A 125 3.72 5.16 -21.76
C ALA A 125 3.92 3.63 -21.75
N PHE A 126 3.69 2.97 -20.60
CA PHE A 126 3.67 1.51 -20.52
C PHE A 126 2.40 0.88 -21.12
N GLY A 127 1.34 1.66 -21.37
CA GLY A 127 0.08 1.17 -21.92
C GLY A 127 -1.00 0.87 -20.88
N PHE A 128 -0.89 1.43 -19.67
CA PHE A 128 -1.93 1.35 -18.64
C PHE A 128 -2.99 2.42 -18.87
N LYS A 129 -4.23 2.14 -18.47
CA LYS A 129 -5.16 3.22 -18.17
C LYS A 129 -4.69 3.90 -16.88
N ALA A 130 -4.31 5.18 -16.95
CA ALA A 130 -3.92 5.95 -15.77
C ALA A 130 -5.09 6.79 -15.23
N ILE A 131 -5.18 6.89 -13.91
CA ILE A 131 -6.17 7.70 -13.18
C ILE A 131 -5.42 8.43 -12.06
N GLN A 132 -5.59 9.76 -12.00
CA GLN A 132 -5.08 10.59 -10.91
C GLN A 132 -6.22 10.96 -9.97
N VAL A 133 -5.97 10.90 -8.67
CA VAL A 133 -6.85 11.42 -7.62
C VAL A 133 -6.03 12.34 -6.73
N THR A 134 -6.47 13.59 -6.59
CA THR A 134 -5.87 14.60 -5.71
C THR A 134 -6.85 15.16 -4.68
N ASP A 135 -8.15 14.89 -4.87
CA ASP A 135 -9.22 15.31 -3.98
C ASP A 135 -9.79 14.08 -3.22
N PRO A 136 -9.87 14.11 -1.88
CA PRO A 136 -10.51 13.05 -1.09
C PRO A 136 -11.91 12.67 -1.56
N ASP A 137 -12.71 13.62 -2.06
CA ASP A 137 -14.08 13.37 -2.54
C ASP A 137 -14.11 12.51 -3.81
N GLU A 138 -13.01 12.44 -4.55
CA GLU A 138 -12.89 11.66 -5.79
C GLU A 138 -12.45 10.21 -5.55
N VAL A 139 -11.94 9.87 -4.36
CA VAL A 139 -11.34 8.57 -4.04
C VAL A 139 -12.27 7.41 -4.37
N CYS A 140 -13.53 7.47 -3.91
CA CYS A 140 -14.53 6.43 -4.17
C CYS A 140 -14.75 6.23 -5.67
N SER A 141 -14.87 7.33 -6.42
CA SER A 141 -15.08 7.29 -7.87
C SER A 141 -13.84 6.78 -8.62
N GLY A 142 -12.64 7.09 -8.14
CA GLY A 142 -11.37 6.62 -8.69
C GLY A 142 -11.21 5.12 -8.53
N ILE A 143 -11.51 4.59 -7.35
CA ILE A 143 -11.51 3.15 -7.06
C ILE A 143 -12.54 2.42 -7.93
N GLU A 144 -13.77 2.93 -8.03
CA GLU A 144 -14.81 2.34 -8.87
C GLU A 144 -14.39 2.28 -10.36
N LYS A 145 -13.83 3.38 -10.89
CA LYS A 145 -13.29 3.42 -12.26
C LYS A 145 -12.15 2.41 -12.43
N MET A 146 -11.26 2.29 -11.46
CA MET A 146 -10.15 1.33 -11.51
C MET A 146 -10.65 -0.12 -11.61
N LEU A 147 -11.64 -0.47 -10.79
CA LEU A 147 -12.18 -1.82 -10.71
C LEU A 147 -13.04 -2.20 -11.93
N THR A 148 -13.81 -1.25 -12.47
CA THR A 148 -14.72 -1.49 -13.60
C THR A 148 -14.02 -1.41 -14.97
N THR A 149 -12.88 -0.74 -15.07
CA THR A 149 -12.10 -0.65 -16.31
C THR A 149 -11.47 -1.99 -16.66
N LYS A 150 -11.61 -2.41 -17.93
CA LYS A 150 -10.95 -3.63 -18.45
C LYS A 150 -9.46 -3.39 -18.70
N GLY A 151 -8.65 -4.42 -18.51
CA GLY A 151 -7.20 -4.36 -18.72
C GLY A 151 -6.43 -3.73 -17.55
N PRO A 152 -5.12 -3.47 -17.73
CA PRO A 152 -4.26 -2.92 -16.68
C PRO A 152 -4.61 -1.46 -16.36
N VAL A 153 -4.68 -1.15 -15.07
CA VAL A 153 -5.03 0.21 -14.59
C VAL A 153 -4.05 0.65 -13.53
N PHE A 154 -3.60 1.90 -13.62
CA PHE A 154 -2.78 2.58 -12.62
C PHE A 154 -3.61 3.70 -12.00
N LEU A 155 -3.94 3.57 -10.71
CA LEU A 155 -4.61 4.61 -9.92
C LEU A 155 -3.57 5.25 -9.00
N ASN A 156 -3.25 6.51 -9.26
CA ASN A 156 -2.36 7.33 -8.45
C ASN A 156 -3.18 8.20 -7.51
N ILE A 157 -2.98 8.06 -6.20
CA ILE A 157 -3.71 8.81 -5.18
C ILE A 157 -2.70 9.64 -4.39
N GLU A 158 -2.82 10.96 -4.45
CA GLU A 158 -2.07 11.82 -3.54
C GLU A 158 -2.62 11.67 -2.11
N VAL A 159 -1.72 11.41 -1.17
CA VAL A 159 -2.05 11.31 0.26
C VAL A 159 -1.12 12.19 1.07
N ASP A 160 -1.52 12.52 2.30
CA ASP A 160 -0.73 13.40 3.16
C ASP A 160 0.63 12.76 3.49
N ARG A 161 1.69 13.55 3.25
CA ARG A 161 3.09 13.18 3.52
C ARG A 161 3.31 12.85 4.98
N ASN A 162 2.57 13.45 5.91
CA ASN A 162 2.84 13.42 7.35
C ASN A 162 2.10 12.30 8.11
N GLU A 163 1.33 11.46 7.41
CA GLU A 163 0.56 10.39 8.05
C GLU A 163 1.44 9.30 8.66
N ASN A 164 1.07 8.77 9.81
CA ASN A 164 1.83 7.74 10.52
C ASN A 164 0.98 6.48 10.73
N VAL A 165 1.63 5.32 10.72
CA VAL A 165 0.98 4.04 10.98
C VAL A 165 0.86 3.84 12.48
N PHE A 166 -0.38 3.70 12.94
CA PHE A 166 -0.74 3.34 14.31
C PHE A 166 -1.77 2.21 14.33
N PRO A 167 -1.88 1.45 15.42
CA PRO A 167 -1.02 1.49 16.59
C PRO A 167 0.37 0.90 16.30
N MET A 168 1.36 1.24 17.14
CA MET A 168 2.76 0.82 16.98
C MET A 168 3.32 0.31 18.30
N ILE A 169 4.04 -0.81 18.29
CA ILE A 169 4.88 -1.24 19.43
C ILE A 169 6.32 -0.92 19.06
N PRO A 170 7.01 -0.02 19.79
CA PRO A 170 8.40 0.30 19.53
C PRO A 170 9.32 -0.93 19.62
N ALA A 171 10.44 -0.91 18.89
CA ALA A 171 11.39 -2.01 18.93
C ALA A 171 11.90 -2.26 20.38
N GLY A 172 11.78 -3.50 20.84
CA GLY A 172 12.16 -3.90 22.19
C GLY A 172 11.10 -3.70 23.26
N ALA A 173 9.96 -3.06 22.95
CA ALA A 173 8.86 -2.88 23.90
C ALA A 173 7.92 -4.11 23.95
N PRO A 174 7.29 -4.39 25.11
CA PRO A 174 6.26 -5.43 25.23
C PRO A 174 4.91 -4.99 24.64
N HIS A 175 4.01 -5.96 24.39
CA HIS A 175 2.71 -5.72 23.74
C HIS A 175 1.79 -4.74 24.46
N ASN A 176 1.94 -4.59 25.78
CA ASN A 176 1.17 -3.65 26.60
C ASN A 176 1.70 -2.21 26.56
N GLU A 177 2.86 -1.95 25.95
CA GLU A 177 3.44 -0.62 25.74
C GLU A 177 3.17 -0.12 24.31
N ILE A 178 1.91 -0.24 23.90
CA ILE A 178 1.47 0.16 22.56
C ILE A 178 1.30 1.68 22.46
N VAL A 179 1.87 2.27 21.41
CA VAL A 179 1.69 3.67 21.03
C VAL A 179 0.46 3.77 20.13
N LEU A 180 -0.50 4.60 20.53
CA LEU A 180 -1.73 4.85 19.79
C LEU A 180 -1.63 6.14 18.98
N GLY A 181 -2.47 6.24 17.95
CA GLY A 181 -2.52 7.43 17.11
C GLY A 181 -3.11 8.65 17.82
N PRO A 182 -2.94 9.86 17.26
CA PRO A 182 -3.53 11.07 17.80
C PRO A 182 -5.05 10.89 17.93
N ASN A 183 -5.58 11.13 19.14
CA ASN A 183 -6.99 10.93 19.54
C ASN A 183 -7.44 9.49 19.86
N GLN A 184 -6.52 8.54 20.01
CA GLN A 184 -6.82 7.20 20.50
C GLN A 184 -6.34 7.01 21.93
N ASN A 185 -7.16 6.39 22.79
CA ASN A 185 -6.81 6.03 24.16
C ASN A 185 -7.08 4.54 24.39
N LEU A 186 -6.24 3.88 25.19
CA LEU A 186 -6.50 2.51 25.63
C LEU A 186 -7.79 2.52 26.46
N LYS A 187 -8.78 1.73 26.05
CA LYS A 187 -9.88 1.38 26.94
C LYS A 187 -9.34 0.39 27.97
N THR A 188 -9.24 0.81 29.22
CA THR A 188 -9.01 -0.11 30.33
C THR A 188 -10.23 -1.02 30.45
N VAL A 189 -10.04 -2.29 30.12
CA VAL A 189 -11.04 -3.34 30.35
C VAL A 189 -10.73 -3.95 31.72
N ASP A 190 -11.70 -3.97 32.64
CA ASP A 190 -11.54 -4.63 33.95
C ASP A 190 -11.21 -6.11 33.70
N ASP A 191 -10.17 -6.63 34.36
CA ASP A 191 -9.72 -8.02 34.25
C ASP A 191 -10.85 -9.03 34.49
N LYS A 192 -11.92 -8.64 35.17
CA LYS A 192 -13.14 -9.46 35.33
C LYS A 192 -13.87 -9.78 34.02
N SER A 193 -13.57 -9.06 32.95
CA SER A 193 -14.16 -9.27 31.61
C SER A 193 -13.18 -9.85 30.58
N ASN A 194 -11.93 -10.12 30.98
CA ASN A 194 -10.96 -10.86 30.17
C ASN A 194 -11.29 -12.36 30.24
N VAL A 195 -12.18 -12.82 29.36
CA VAL A 195 -12.43 -14.25 29.13
C VAL A 195 -11.33 -14.80 28.23
N MET A 196 -10.13 -14.93 28.78
CA MET A 196 -9.10 -15.82 28.25
C MET A 196 -8.77 -16.84 29.33
N ALA A 197 -9.73 -17.74 29.54
CA ALA A 197 -9.58 -19.04 30.18
C ALA A 197 -9.98 -20.12 29.16
#